data_AF-A0A7S4VCK0-F1
#
_entry.id   AF-A0A7S4VCK0-F1
#
_cell.length_a   1.000
_cell.length_b   1.000
_cell.length_c   1.000
_cell.angle_alpha   90.00
_cell.angle_beta   90.00
_cell.angle_gamma   90.00
#
_symmetry.space_group_name_H-M   'P 1'
#
loop_
_entity.id
_entity.type
_entity.pdbx_description
1 polymer ?
#
loop_
_entity_poly.entity_id
_entity_poly.type
_entity_poly.pdbx_seq_one_letter_code
_entity_poly.pdbx_strand_id
1 'polypeptide(L)'
;MSFKLPETPVIVAGGFGGPAVMLTVTPFRNGLTLGATNAAAGAMELYGQVFAKGFRGGWTGGIYPAMAACPQFLCLGPAYHFYASFAGVTGGVLLTSLTETAIVYGAETCNAQMAKNQKSPGSVKSVHPSWKPFGPGFGIHVFRNVIATAGLRMFCMPCTWAIEKASGKSNALTTLGGDFAGNVCAACLSAPVHQLYGFTVTTPELSAMGASEKKDRMIQFLKDQYLETKDGRTRLSAVVPRDLFMRSMYVALAYTMYSSLERALVANWPR
;
A
#
# COMPACT_ATOMS: atom_id res chain seq x y z
N MET A 1 1.73 32.44 -2.33
CA MET A 1 1.48 31.38 -3.33
C MET A 1 0.01 31.42 -3.71
N SER A 2 -0.33 31.54 -5.00
CA SER A 2 -1.72 31.40 -5.46
C SER A 2 -2.05 29.91 -5.58
N PHE A 3 -3.07 29.45 -4.88
CA PHE A 3 -3.55 28.08 -4.96
C PHE A 3 -4.30 27.89 -6.29
N LYS A 4 -3.71 27.16 -7.24
CA LYS A 4 -4.39 26.77 -8.47
C LYS A 4 -5.22 25.52 -8.22
N LEU A 5 -6.49 25.55 -8.59
CA LEU A 5 -7.33 24.36 -8.59
C LEU A 5 -6.78 23.33 -9.60
N PRO A 6 -6.91 22.02 -9.32
CA PRO A 6 -6.52 20.99 -10.28
C PRO A 6 -7.33 21.13 -11.58
N GLU A 7 -6.69 20.84 -12.70
CA GLU A 7 -7.38 20.81 -14.00
C GLU A 7 -8.44 19.70 -14.02
N THR A 8 -9.54 19.90 -14.76
CA THR A 8 -10.63 18.93 -14.91
C THR A 8 -10.15 17.49 -15.23
N PRO A 9 -9.21 17.24 -16.17
CA PRO A 9 -8.72 15.88 -16.42
C PRO A 9 -8.08 15.23 -15.19
N VAL A 10 -7.40 16.00 -14.33
CA VAL A 10 -6.79 15.50 -13.09
C VAL A 10 -7.85 15.18 -12.05
N ILE A 11 -8.91 16.01 -11.96
CA ILE A 11 -10.06 15.73 -11.09
C ILE A 11 -10.75 14.43 -11.53
N VAL A 12 -10.94 14.22 -12.82
CA VAL A 12 -11.57 12.99 -13.34
C VAL A 12 -10.65 11.78 -13.15
N ALA A 13 -9.35 11.93 -13.41
CA ALA A 13 -8.36 10.88 -13.15
C ALA A 13 -8.37 10.46 -11.68
N GLY A 14 -8.34 11.42 -10.74
CA GLY A 14 -8.35 11.12 -9.31
C GLY A 14 -9.71 10.61 -8.80
N GLY A 15 -10.81 11.26 -9.22
CA GLY A 15 -12.15 10.98 -8.73
C GLY A 15 -12.75 9.67 -9.25
N PHE A 16 -12.37 9.22 -10.46
CA PHE A 16 -12.88 7.98 -11.06
C PHE A 16 -11.77 6.98 -11.37
N GLY A 17 -10.66 7.45 -11.96
CA GLY A 17 -9.54 6.59 -12.32
C GLY A 17 -8.86 5.95 -11.11
N GLY A 18 -8.59 6.74 -10.06
CA GLY A 18 -8.06 6.25 -8.79
C GLY A 18 -8.88 5.08 -8.21
N PRO A 19 -10.18 5.27 -7.93
CA PRO A 19 -11.08 4.19 -7.49
C PRO A 19 -11.11 2.97 -8.39
N ALA A 20 -11.17 3.15 -9.71
CA ALA A 20 -11.19 2.05 -10.67
C ALA A 20 -9.89 1.23 -10.61
N VAL A 21 -8.74 1.90 -10.51
CA VAL A 21 -7.43 1.24 -10.33
C VAL A 21 -7.39 0.48 -9.00
N MET A 22 -7.78 1.12 -7.89
CA MET A 22 -7.76 0.49 -6.56
C MET A 22 -8.67 -0.73 -6.47
N LEU A 23 -9.84 -0.68 -7.11
CA LEU A 23 -10.70 -1.84 -7.25
C LEU A 23 -10.01 -2.92 -8.08
N THR A 24 -9.43 -2.58 -9.24
CA THR A 24 -8.76 -3.53 -10.12
C THR A 24 -7.61 -4.27 -9.43
N VAL A 25 -6.81 -3.57 -8.61
CA VAL A 25 -5.68 -4.18 -7.89
C VAL A 25 -6.05 -4.86 -6.57
N THR A 26 -7.35 -4.96 -6.25
CA THR A 26 -7.82 -5.60 -5.00
C THR A 26 -7.32 -7.04 -4.81
N PRO A 27 -7.29 -7.92 -5.84
CA PRO A 27 -6.78 -9.28 -5.64
C PRO A 27 -5.31 -9.32 -5.17
N PHE A 28 -4.49 -8.40 -5.65
CA PHE A 28 -3.08 -8.26 -5.23
C PHE A 28 -2.96 -7.86 -3.76
N ARG A 29 -3.80 -6.92 -3.34
CA ARG A 29 -3.91 -6.47 -1.94
C ARG A 29 -4.43 -7.59 -1.01
N ASN A 30 -5.43 -8.34 -1.46
CA ASN A 30 -5.97 -9.48 -0.71
C ASN A 30 -4.90 -10.56 -0.55
N GLY A 31 -4.08 -10.81 -1.58
CA GLY A 31 -2.94 -11.73 -1.50
C GLY A 31 -1.93 -11.33 -0.43
N LEU A 32 -1.58 -10.03 -0.34
CA LEU A 32 -0.71 -9.51 0.72
C LEU A 32 -1.30 -9.72 2.12
N THR A 33 -2.61 -9.49 2.27
CA THR A 33 -3.32 -9.74 3.52
C THR A 33 -3.25 -11.21 3.91
N LEU A 34 -3.48 -12.13 2.97
CA LEU A 34 -3.36 -13.56 3.25
C LEU A 34 -1.93 -13.97 3.60
N GLY A 35 -0.92 -13.34 2.98
CA GLY A 35 0.50 -13.52 3.33
C GLY A 35 0.84 -13.15 4.78
N ALA A 36 0.15 -12.14 5.33
CA ALA A 36 0.29 -11.76 6.74
C ALA A 36 -0.31 -12.80 7.71
N THR A 37 -1.22 -13.64 7.20
CA THR A 37 -1.89 -14.69 7.99
C THR A 37 -1.30 -16.08 7.78
N ASN A 38 -0.44 -16.25 6.77
CA ASN A 38 0.10 -17.56 6.38
C ASN A 38 1.54 -17.42 5.85
N ALA A 39 2.50 -17.56 6.77
CA ALA A 39 3.93 -17.54 6.44
C ALA A 39 4.36 -18.69 5.52
N ALA A 40 3.73 -19.86 5.65
CA ALA A 40 4.15 -21.06 4.92
C ALA A 40 3.78 -21.04 3.43
N ALA A 41 2.74 -20.30 3.03
CA ALA A 41 2.24 -20.31 1.65
C ALA A 41 3.13 -19.52 0.69
N GLY A 42 3.33 -20.07 -0.50
CA GLY A 42 3.98 -19.35 -1.62
C GLY A 42 3.06 -18.27 -2.24
N ALA A 43 3.63 -17.37 -3.03
CA ALA A 43 2.84 -16.29 -3.67
C ALA A 43 1.69 -16.81 -4.54
N MET A 44 1.95 -17.85 -5.35
CA MET A 44 0.94 -18.46 -6.22
C MET A 44 -0.19 -19.12 -5.42
N GLU A 45 0.16 -19.77 -4.32
CA GLU A 45 -0.84 -20.38 -3.41
C GLU A 45 -1.71 -19.31 -2.76
N LEU A 46 -1.12 -18.19 -2.31
CA LEU A 46 -1.87 -17.06 -1.76
C LEU A 46 -2.84 -16.47 -2.80
N TYR A 47 -2.42 -16.30 -4.06
CA TYR A 47 -3.33 -15.85 -5.11
C TYR A 47 -4.40 -16.89 -5.46
N GLY A 48 -4.07 -18.18 -5.44
CA GLY A 48 -5.08 -19.24 -5.54
C GLY A 48 -6.13 -19.14 -4.43
N GLN A 49 -5.70 -18.85 -3.19
CA GLN A 49 -6.60 -18.66 -2.04
C GLN A 49 -7.50 -17.42 -2.18
N VAL A 50 -6.99 -16.33 -2.76
CA VAL A 50 -7.78 -15.12 -3.05
C VAL A 50 -8.99 -15.45 -3.96
N PHE A 51 -8.80 -16.35 -4.93
CA PHE A 51 -9.84 -16.75 -5.88
C PHE A 51 -10.53 -18.09 -5.54
N ALA A 52 -10.28 -18.66 -4.36
CA ALA A 52 -10.80 -19.99 -3.99
C ALA A 52 -12.34 -20.06 -3.94
N LYS A 53 -13.02 -18.92 -3.76
CA LYS A 53 -14.49 -18.80 -3.82
C LYS A 53 -15.01 -18.33 -5.19
N GLY A 54 -14.21 -18.56 -6.24
CA GLY A 54 -14.50 -18.13 -7.61
C GLY A 54 -13.90 -16.76 -7.95
N PHE A 55 -13.99 -16.41 -9.25
CA PHE A 55 -13.36 -15.20 -9.81
C PHE A 55 -13.74 -13.91 -9.06
N ARG A 56 -15.04 -13.72 -8.78
CA ARG A 56 -15.54 -12.54 -8.04
C ARG A 56 -15.00 -12.46 -6.61
N GLY A 57 -14.64 -13.59 -6.01
CA GLY A 57 -14.06 -13.65 -4.67
C GLY A 57 -12.76 -12.86 -4.54
N GLY A 58 -12.01 -12.69 -5.63
CA GLY A 58 -10.76 -11.93 -5.59
C GLY A 58 -10.92 -10.46 -5.21
N TRP A 59 -12.12 -9.90 -5.38
CA TRP A 59 -12.46 -8.51 -5.10
C TRP A 59 -13.16 -8.30 -3.75
N THR A 60 -13.16 -9.30 -2.88
CA THR A 60 -13.80 -9.20 -1.55
C THR A 60 -13.27 -7.99 -0.78
N GLY A 61 -14.19 -7.11 -0.37
CA GLY A 61 -13.90 -5.88 0.37
C GLY A 61 -13.25 -4.76 -0.45
N GLY A 62 -12.96 -4.96 -1.74
CA GLY A 62 -12.26 -3.99 -2.59
C GLY A 62 -13.00 -2.66 -2.79
N ILE A 63 -14.32 -2.66 -2.62
CA ILE A 63 -15.13 -1.45 -2.77
C ILE A 63 -14.79 -0.38 -1.73
N TYR A 64 -14.42 -0.76 -0.51
CA TYR A 64 -14.15 0.22 0.54
C TYR A 64 -12.88 1.02 0.25
N PRO A 65 -11.73 0.38 -0.06
CA PRO A 65 -10.56 1.13 -0.52
C PRO A 65 -10.82 1.93 -1.80
N ALA A 66 -11.61 1.40 -2.74
CA ALA A 66 -11.94 2.13 -3.96
C ALA A 66 -12.72 3.43 -3.66
N MET A 67 -13.67 3.42 -2.73
CA MET A 67 -14.37 4.62 -2.29
C MET A 67 -13.45 5.61 -1.57
N ALA A 68 -12.58 5.12 -0.67
CA ALA A 68 -11.59 5.95 0.01
C ALA A 68 -10.54 6.52 -0.95
N ALA A 69 -10.33 5.88 -2.11
CA ALA A 69 -9.41 6.35 -3.13
C ALA A 69 -9.87 7.66 -3.78
N CYS A 70 -11.17 7.97 -3.85
CA CYS A 70 -11.63 9.23 -4.46
C CYS A 70 -10.99 10.45 -3.77
N PRO A 71 -11.19 10.68 -2.45
CA PRO A 71 -10.53 11.79 -1.77
C PRO A 71 -9.00 11.61 -1.68
N GLN A 72 -8.49 10.37 -1.63
CA GLN A 72 -7.04 10.12 -1.61
C GLN A 72 -6.35 10.70 -2.86
N PHE A 73 -6.79 10.31 -4.06
CA PHE A 73 -6.15 10.76 -5.30
C PHE A 73 -6.44 12.22 -5.63
N LEU A 74 -7.59 12.76 -5.19
CA LEU A 74 -7.91 14.19 -5.38
C LEU A 74 -7.10 15.12 -4.46
N CYS A 75 -6.89 14.73 -3.22
CA CYS A 75 -6.40 15.66 -2.19
C CYS A 75 -4.92 15.50 -1.84
N LEU A 76 -4.31 14.31 -1.98
CA LEU A 76 -2.94 14.10 -1.46
C LEU A 76 -1.86 14.89 -2.18
N GLY A 77 -1.99 15.09 -3.50
CA GLY A 77 -1.05 15.92 -4.26
C GLY A 77 -1.05 17.38 -3.75
N PRO A 78 -2.20 18.07 -3.78
CA PRO A 78 -2.33 19.42 -3.22
C PRO A 78 -1.95 19.50 -1.73
N ALA A 79 -2.37 18.54 -0.92
CA ALA A 79 -2.05 18.49 0.50
C ALA A 79 -0.53 18.42 0.73
N TYR A 80 0.19 17.59 -0.03
CA TYR A 80 1.65 17.53 0.05
C TYR A 80 2.31 18.88 -0.23
N HIS A 81 1.93 19.55 -1.32
CA HIS A 81 2.52 20.85 -1.65
C HIS A 81 2.18 21.92 -0.61
N PHE A 82 0.95 21.90 -0.09
CA PHE A 82 0.55 22.77 1.02
C PHE A 82 1.40 22.52 2.27
N TYR A 83 1.51 21.27 2.73
CA TYR A 83 2.31 20.89 3.89
C TYR A 83 3.80 21.18 3.71
N ALA A 84 4.36 20.86 2.53
CA ALA A 84 5.77 21.11 2.23
C ALA A 84 6.11 22.61 2.19
N SER A 85 5.14 23.47 1.85
CA SER A 85 5.38 24.92 1.78
C SER A 85 5.73 25.55 3.13
N PHE A 86 5.29 24.95 4.25
CA PHE A 86 5.57 25.47 5.60
C PHE A 86 6.38 24.53 6.49
N ALA A 87 6.47 23.23 6.16
CA ALA A 87 7.20 22.24 6.96
C ALA A 87 8.39 21.58 6.21
N GLY A 88 8.69 22.03 5.00
CA GLY A 88 9.71 21.43 4.13
C GLY A 88 9.32 20.04 3.61
N VAL A 89 10.20 19.41 2.83
CA VAL A 89 9.94 18.12 2.18
C VAL A 89 9.59 17.02 3.19
N THR A 90 10.37 16.89 4.26
CA THR A 90 10.15 15.84 5.29
C THR A 90 8.84 16.04 6.05
N GLY A 91 8.53 17.28 6.45
CA GLY A 91 7.24 17.60 7.09
C GLY A 91 6.07 17.39 6.14
N GLY A 92 6.24 17.75 4.86
CA GLY A 92 5.29 17.48 3.79
C GLY A 92 4.98 15.99 3.64
N VAL A 93 6.00 15.12 3.62
CA VAL A 93 5.83 13.67 3.59
C VAL A 93 5.03 13.19 4.82
N LEU A 94 5.45 13.55 6.03
CA LEU A 94 4.80 13.09 7.26
C LEU A 94 3.32 13.50 7.34
N LEU A 95 3.02 14.78 7.10
CA LEU A 95 1.66 15.31 7.20
C LEU A 95 0.75 14.75 6.08
N THR A 96 1.30 14.53 4.88
CA THR A 96 0.57 13.88 3.79
C THR A 96 0.24 12.43 4.14
N SER A 97 1.20 11.67 4.70
CA SER A 97 0.98 10.28 5.08
C SER A 97 -0.01 10.13 6.25
N LEU A 98 -0.05 11.09 7.17
CA LEU A 98 -1.10 11.18 8.21
C LEU A 98 -2.47 11.42 7.60
N THR A 99 -2.56 12.36 6.65
CA THR A 99 -3.80 12.67 5.93
C THR A 99 -4.29 11.47 5.13
N GLU A 100 -3.40 10.82 4.40
CA GLU A 100 -3.68 9.58 3.67
C GLU A 100 -4.19 8.49 4.62
N THR A 101 -3.53 8.31 5.77
CA THR A 101 -3.96 7.33 6.78
C THR A 101 -5.36 7.64 7.29
N ALA A 102 -5.67 8.91 7.59
CA ALA A 102 -7.00 9.31 8.04
C ALA A 102 -8.09 9.01 7.00
N ILE A 103 -7.76 9.07 5.70
CA ILE A 103 -8.68 8.76 4.61
C ILE A 103 -8.86 7.24 4.46
N VAL A 104 -7.76 6.49 4.40
CA VAL A 104 -7.83 5.10 3.90
C VAL A 104 -7.80 4.04 5.00
N TYR A 105 -7.34 4.35 6.22
CA TYR A 105 -7.11 3.34 7.27
C TYR A 105 -8.33 2.44 7.51
N GLY A 106 -9.51 3.04 7.73
CA GLY A 106 -10.72 2.28 8.03
C GLY A 106 -11.10 1.35 6.87
N ALA A 107 -11.04 1.87 5.65
CA ALA A 107 -11.36 1.14 4.43
C ALA A 107 -10.38 -0.01 4.16
N GLU A 108 -9.08 0.20 4.35
CA GLU A 108 -8.06 -0.85 4.19
C GLU A 108 -8.17 -1.92 5.28
N THR A 109 -8.44 -1.51 6.53
CA THR A 109 -8.66 -2.43 7.66
C THR A 109 -9.87 -3.32 7.39
N CYS A 110 -10.98 -2.72 6.96
CA CYS A 110 -12.20 -3.43 6.58
C CYS A 110 -11.94 -4.46 5.48
N ASN A 111 -11.28 -4.05 4.39
CA ASN A 111 -10.93 -4.93 3.29
C ASN A 111 -10.03 -6.10 3.75
N ALA A 112 -8.99 -5.85 4.54
CA ALA A 112 -8.08 -6.89 5.02
C ALA A 112 -8.81 -7.93 5.89
N GLN A 113 -9.67 -7.48 6.81
CA GLN A 113 -10.45 -8.39 7.66
C GLN A 113 -11.49 -9.19 6.86
N MET A 114 -12.11 -8.58 5.84
CA MET A 114 -12.99 -9.30 4.92
C MET A 114 -12.24 -10.34 4.10
N ALA A 115 -11.05 -10.03 3.59
CA ALA A 115 -10.21 -10.98 2.87
C ALA A 115 -9.80 -12.17 3.77
N LYS A 116 -9.44 -11.92 5.04
CA LYS A 116 -9.20 -13.00 6.01
C LYS A 116 -10.46 -13.83 6.25
N ASN A 117 -11.61 -13.20 6.47
CA ASN A 117 -12.89 -13.90 6.65
C ASN A 117 -13.34 -14.69 5.42
N GLN A 118 -12.93 -14.27 4.22
CA GLN A 118 -13.18 -15.04 3.01
C GLN A 118 -12.46 -16.39 3.07
N LYS A 119 -11.19 -16.41 3.51
CA LYS A 119 -10.38 -17.63 3.70
C LYS A 119 -10.82 -18.44 4.92
N SER A 120 -11.07 -17.78 6.04
CA SER A 120 -11.42 -18.38 7.32
C SER A 120 -12.68 -17.71 7.88
N PRO A 121 -13.88 -18.17 7.47
CA PRO A 121 -15.15 -17.59 7.90
C PRO A 121 -15.27 -17.49 9.42
N GLY A 122 -15.69 -16.32 9.91
CA GLY A 122 -15.87 -16.07 11.34
C GLY A 122 -14.59 -15.79 12.14
N SER A 123 -13.41 -15.82 11.52
CA SER A 123 -12.15 -15.52 12.21
C SER A 123 -12.08 -14.09 12.77
N VAL A 124 -12.73 -13.13 12.11
CA VAL A 124 -12.96 -11.78 12.62
C VAL A 124 -14.46 -11.56 12.73
N LYS A 125 -15.01 -11.60 13.96
CA LYS A 125 -16.46 -11.51 14.21
C LYS A 125 -17.06 -10.17 13.83
N SER A 126 -16.34 -9.07 14.09
CA SER A 126 -16.78 -7.71 13.77
C SER A 126 -15.71 -7.03 12.94
N VAL A 127 -16.05 -6.77 11.68
CA VAL A 127 -15.15 -6.06 10.76
C VAL A 127 -15.13 -4.58 11.14
N HIS A 128 -13.95 -3.98 11.10
CA HIS A 128 -13.72 -2.58 11.38
C HIS A 128 -14.53 -1.70 10.42
N PRO A 129 -15.30 -0.72 10.91
CA PRO A 129 -16.08 0.16 10.04
C PRO A 129 -15.17 0.92 9.07
N SER A 130 -15.50 0.88 7.77
CA SER A 130 -14.67 1.48 6.71
C SER A 130 -14.46 2.99 6.86
N TRP A 131 -15.41 3.69 7.47
CA TRP A 131 -15.38 5.13 7.71
C TRP A 131 -14.63 5.53 8.99
N LYS A 132 -14.28 4.58 9.87
CA LYS A 132 -13.63 4.88 11.15
C LYS A 132 -12.12 5.01 10.94
N PRO A 133 -11.52 6.21 11.13
CA PRO A 133 -10.16 6.48 10.67
C PRO A 133 -9.08 6.07 11.66
N PHE A 134 -9.42 5.44 12.79
CA PHE A 134 -8.47 5.01 13.82
C PHE A 134 -8.86 3.67 14.42
N GLY A 135 -7.86 2.94 14.92
CA GLY A 135 -8.03 1.63 15.52
C GLY A 135 -6.70 0.87 15.67
N PRO A 136 -6.75 -0.46 15.87
CA PRO A 136 -5.57 -1.30 15.96
C PRO A 136 -4.64 -1.14 14.76
N GLY A 137 -3.34 -0.95 15.01
CA GLY A 137 -2.35 -0.82 13.94
C GLY A 137 -2.34 0.53 13.21
N PHE A 138 -3.10 1.53 13.65
CA PHE A 138 -3.09 2.88 13.03
C PHE A 138 -1.68 3.46 12.90
N GLY A 139 -0.87 3.42 13.97
CA GLY A 139 0.52 3.92 13.91
C GLY A 139 1.40 3.16 12.91
N ILE A 140 1.19 1.85 12.75
CA ILE A 140 1.91 1.02 11.78
C ILE A 140 1.49 1.42 10.36
N HIS A 141 0.21 1.71 10.16
CA HIS A 141 -0.33 2.20 8.90
C HIS A 141 0.23 3.58 8.53
N VAL A 142 0.33 4.51 9.49
CA VAL A 142 1.00 5.80 9.29
C VAL A 142 2.44 5.58 8.86
N PHE A 143 3.20 4.77 9.60
CA PHE A 143 4.61 4.52 9.29
C PHE A 143 4.80 3.90 7.91
N ARG A 144 3.94 2.95 7.53
CA ARG A 144 3.90 2.36 6.19
C ARG A 144 3.67 3.44 5.11
N ASN A 145 2.71 4.34 5.33
CA ASN A 145 2.42 5.41 4.38
C ASN A 145 3.56 6.43 4.31
N VAL A 146 4.25 6.74 5.42
CA VAL A 146 5.45 7.58 5.41
C VAL A 146 6.52 7.00 4.48
N ILE A 147 6.80 5.70 4.58
CA ILE A 147 7.76 5.03 3.69
C ILE A 147 7.29 5.08 2.23
N ALA A 148 6.00 4.86 1.97
CA ALA A 148 5.44 4.89 0.62
C ALA A 148 5.52 6.30 0.01
N THR A 149 5.10 7.34 0.75
CA THR A 149 5.16 8.74 0.31
C THR A 149 6.62 9.20 0.15
N ALA A 150 7.52 8.77 1.03
CA ALA A 150 8.96 8.98 0.89
C ALA A 150 9.50 8.40 -0.42
N GLY A 151 9.01 7.22 -0.83
CA GLY A 151 9.30 6.63 -2.13
C GLY A 151 9.08 7.58 -3.29
N LEU A 152 7.86 8.08 -3.39
CA LEU A 152 7.44 8.98 -4.46
C LEU A 152 8.18 10.32 -4.44
N ARG A 153 8.43 10.87 -3.26
CA ARG A 153 8.93 12.26 -3.11
C ARG A 153 10.44 12.37 -2.93
N MET A 154 11.10 11.30 -2.50
CA MET A 154 12.54 11.30 -2.19
C MET A 154 13.34 10.25 -2.96
N PHE A 155 12.76 9.10 -3.35
CA PHE A 155 13.50 8.03 -4.02
C PHE A 155 13.39 8.07 -5.55
N CYS A 156 12.26 8.49 -6.11
CA CYS A 156 12.07 8.54 -7.58
C CYS A 156 13.12 9.42 -8.27
N MET A 157 13.42 10.62 -7.76
CA MET A 157 14.42 11.51 -8.40
C MET A 157 15.83 10.90 -8.47
N PRO A 158 16.43 10.39 -7.37
CA PRO A 158 17.70 9.67 -7.45
C PRO A 158 17.69 8.49 -8.42
N CYS A 159 16.60 7.71 -8.46
CA CYS A 159 16.46 6.59 -9.39
C CYS A 159 16.41 7.04 -10.85
N THR A 160 15.63 8.07 -11.15
CA THR A 160 15.56 8.68 -12.50
C THR A 160 16.93 9.18 -12.91
N TRP A 161 17.62 9.94 -12.05
CA TRP A 161 18.95 10.47 -12.36
C TRP A 161 19.97 9.36 -12.64
N ALA A 162 19.96 8.28 -11.86
CA ALA A 162 20.84 7.14 -12.08
C ALA A 162 20.57 6.45 -13.44
N ILE A 163 19.30 6.27 -13.80
CA ILE A 163 18.89 5.64 -15.07
C ILE A 163 19.22 6.55 -16.27
N GLU A 164 18.97 7.85 -16.16
CA GLU A 164 19.31 8.82 -17.21
C GLU A 164 20.82 8.87 -17.43
N LYS A 165 21.60 8.87 -16.34
CA LYS A 165 23.06 8.80 -16.42
C LYS A 165 23.56 7.51 -17.06
N ALA A 166 22.95 6.37 -16.73
CA ALA A 166 23.32 5.07 -17.30
C ALA A 166 22.91 4.91 -18.78
N SER A 167 21.77 5.47 -19.17
CA SER A 167 21.25 5.37 -20.54
C SER A 167 21.77 6.46 -21.48
N GLY A 168 22.35 7.54 -20.93
CA GLY A 168 22.81 8.70 -21.70
C GLY A 168 21.68 9.52 -22.33
N LYS A 169 20.42 9.28 -21.93
CA LYS A 169 19.23 9.95 -22.48
C LYS A 169 18.31 10.36 -21.33
N SER A 170 17.69 11.54 -21.47
CA SER A 170 16.56 11.95 -20.63
C SER A 170 15.31 11.99 -21.51
N ASN A 171 14.34 11.12 -21.21
CA ASN A 171 13.07 11.05 -21.92
C ASN A 171 11.96 10.48 -21.01
N ALA A 172 10.73 10.43 -21.54
CA ALA A 172 9.58 9.93 -20.79
C ALA A 172 9.74 8.49 -20.29
N LEU A 173 10.49 7.64 -21.01
CA LEU A 173 10.73 6.24 -20.65
C LEU A 173 11.74 6.12 -19.50
N THR A 174 12.81 6.93 -19.50
CA THR A 174 13.79 6.94 -18.38
C THR A 174 13.17 7.50 -17.11
N THR A 175 12.31 8.52 -17.23
CA THR A 175 11.51 9.03 -16.11
C THR A 175 10.57 7.96 -15.57
N LEU A 176 9.82 7.26 -16.44
CA LEU A 176 8.95 6.16 -16.03
C LEU A 176 9.72 5.02 -15.36
N GLY A 177 10.91 4.69 -15.87
CA GLY A 177 11.80 3.70 -15.27
C GLY A 177 12.27 4.09 -13.87
N GLY A 178 12.60 5.37 -13.66
CA GLY A 178 12.98 5.91 -12.36
C GLY A 178 11.82 5.93 -11.36
N ASP A 179 10.63 6.32 -11.81
CA ASP A 179 9.40 6.27 -11.02
C ASP A 179 9.09 4.82 -10.59
N PHE A 180 9.20 3.87 -11.52
CA PHE A 180 9.01 2.45 -11.25
C PHE A 180 10.03 1.93 -10.23
N ALA A 181 11.32 2.19 -10.45
CA ALA A 181 12.39 1.75 -9.55
C ALA A 181 12.25 2.34 -8.14
N GLY A 182 11.97 3.65 -8.03
CA GLY A 182 11.75 4.32 -6.74
C GLY A 182 10.56 3.71 -5.99
N ASN A 183 9.48 3.40 -6.69
CA ASN A 183 8.31 2.72 -6.11
C ASN A 183 8.60 1.29 -5.67
N VAL A 184 9.41 0.53 -6.42
CA VAL A 184 9.87 -0.81 -6.00
C VAL A 184 10.72 -0.72 -4.74
N CYS A 185 11.66 0.23 -4.66
CA CYS A 185 12.45 0.45 -3.45
C CYS A 185 11.57 0.77 -2.24
N ALA A 186 10.60 1.68 -2.38
CA ALA A 186 9.65 2.02 -1.32
C ALA A 186 8.72 0.85 -0.95
N ALA A 187 8.29 0.07 -1.94
CA ALA A 187 7.51 -1.15 -1.74
C ALA A 187 8.30 -2.16 -0.89
N CYS A 188 9.57 -2.41 -1.24
CA CYS A 188 10.45 -3.30 -0.48
C CYS A 188 10.66 -2.82 0.96
N LEU A 189 10.95 -1.54 1.17
CA LEU A 189 11.13 -0.96 2.50
C LEU A 189 9.85 -0.99 3.34
N SER A 190 8.69 -0.82 2.70
CA SER A 190 7.39 -0.86 3.39
C SER A 190 6.84 -2.27 3.59
N ALA A 191 7.42 -3.31 2.98
CA ALA A 191 6.86 -4.66 3.01
C ALA A 191 6.76 -5.25 4.44
N PRO A 192 7.81 -5.21 5.29
CA PRO A 192 7.71 -5.73 6.66
C PRO A 192 6.67 -4.98 7.50
N VAL A 193 6.60 -3.66 7.32
CA VAL A 193 5.62 -2.80 8.02
C VAL A 193 4.20 -3.10 7.55
N HIS A 194 4.01 -3.33 6.25
CA HIS A 194 2.72 -3.71 5.68
C HIS A 194 2.26 -5.08 6.18
N GLN A 195 3.16 -6.06 6.25
CA GLN A 195 2.85 -7.40 6.78
C GLN A 195 2.53 -7.35 8.27
N LEU A 196 3.28 -6.56 9.04
CA LEU A 196 2.99 -6.32 10.45
C LEU A 196 1.63 -5.64 10.66
N TYR A 197 1.29 -4.66 9.82
CA TYR A 197 -0.03 -4.05 9.82
C TYR A 197 -1.12 -5.08 9.53
N GLY A 198 -0.97 -5.88 8.47
CA GLY A 198 -1.89 -6.95 8.10
C GLY A 198 -2.11 -7.95 9.23
N PHE A 199 -1.04 -8.40 9.88
CA PHE A 199 -1.12 -9.26 11.06
C PHE A 199 -1.89 -8.58 12.19
N THR A 200 -1.57 -7.31 12.47
CA THR A 200 -2.18 -6.55 13.57
C THR A 200 -3.68 -6.38 13.41
N VAL A 201 -4.13 -6.01 12.20
CA VAL A 201 -5.57 -5.76 11.96
C VAL A 201 -6.39 -7.01 11.74
N THR A 202 -5.74 -8.12 11.38
CA THR A 202 -6.45 -9.38 11.12
C THR A 202 -6.35 -10.38 12.27
N THR A 203 -5.70 -10.06 13.40
CA THR A 203 -5.54 -10.96 14.57
C THR A 203 -6.31 -10.38 15.77
N PRO A 204 -7.60 -10.73 15.95
CA PRO A 204 -8.44 -10.15 17.01
C PRO A 204 -7.91 -10.36 18.42
N GLU A 205 -7.17 -11.45 18.64
CA GLU A 205 -6.59 -11.83 19.93
C GLU A 205 -5.66 -10.72 20.47
N LEU A 206 -4.98 -9.99 19.58
CA LEU A 206 -4.14 -8.86 19.97
C LEU A 206 -4.93 -7.76 20.68
N SER A 207 -6.22 -7.61 20.40
CA SER A 207 -7.05 -6.58 21.04
C SER A 207 -7.27 -6.83 22.54
N ALA A 208 -7.23 -8.10 22.96
CA ALA A 208 -7.38 -8.51 24.35
C ALA A 208 -6.06 -8.54 25.13
N MET A 209 -4.91 -8.50 24.43
CA MET A 209 -3.58 -8.54 25.03
C MET A 209 -3.16 -7.19 25.63
N GLY A 210 -2.35 -7.26 26.69
CA GLY A 210 -1.68 -6.09 27.26
C GLY A 210 -0.70 -5.44 26.25
N ALA A 211 -0.32 -4.18 26.47
CA ALA A 211 0.54 -3.45 25.53
C ALA A 211 1.92 -4.11 25.32
N SER A 212 2.53 -4.64 26.40
CA SER A 212 3.80 -5.36 26.30
C SER A 212 3.65 -6.66 25.53
N GLU A 213 2.67 -7.50 25.91
CA GLU A 213 2.40 -8.77 25.25
C GLU A 213 2.08 -8.60 23.76
N LYS A 214 1.31 -7.56 23.42
CA LYS A 214 1.03 -7.19 22.02
C LYS A 214 2.32 -6.85 21.26
N LYS A 215 3.21 -6.04 21.85
CA LYS A 215 4.50 -5.69 21.26
C LYS A 215 5.36 -6.95 21.07
N ASP A 216 5.44 -7.81 22.08
CA ASP A 216 6.21 -9.05 22.02
C ASP A 216 5.66 -9.98 20.94
N ARG A 217 4.33 -10.12 20.84
CA ARG A 217 3.69 -10.92 19.80
C ARG A 217 3.91 -10.36 18.39
N MET A 218 3.91 -9.03 18.24
CA MET A 218 4.22 -8.34 16.98
C MET A 218 5.69 -8.53 16.55
N ILE A 219 6.63 -8.45 17.50
CA ILE A 219 8.04 -8.74 17.25
C ILE A 219 8.22 -10.20 16.87
N GLN A 220 7.57 -11.11 17.60
CA GLN A 220 7.62 -12.54 17.31
C GLN A 220 7.05 -12.84 15.92
N PHE A 221 5.94 -12.22 15.52
CA PHE A 221 5.42 -12.33 14.15
C PHE A 221 6.47 -11.97 13.09
N LEU A 222 7.19 -10.85 13.25
CA LEU A 222 8.24 -10.47 12.29
C LEU A 222 9.40 -11.47 12.26
N LYS A 223 9.78 -12.02 13.41
CA LYS A 223 10.80 -13.06 13.50
C LYS A 223 10.33 -14.33 12.79
N ASP A 224 9.12 -14.82 13.10
CA ASP A 224 8.54 -16.01 12.49
C ASP A 224 8.37 -15.86 10.97
N GLN A 225 8.03 -14.66 10.51
CA GLN A 225 7.83 -14.36 9.09
C GLN A 225 9.16 -14.31 8.33
N TYR A 226 10.20 -13.68 8.89
CA TYR A 226 11.41 -13.32 8.12
C TYR A 226 12.69 -14.03 8.54
N LEU A 227 12.70 -14.74 9.67
CA LEU A 227 13.86 -15.46 10.17
C LEU A 227 13.53 -16.95 10.29
N GLU A 228 14.47 -17.77 9.86
CA GLU A 228 14.41 -19.22 10.01
C GLU A 228 15.69 -19.67 10.71
N THR A 229 15.57 -20.42 11.81
CA THR A 229 16.71 -21.02 12.50
C THR A 229 16.77 -22.50 12.16
N LYS A 230 17.84 -22.92 11.47
CA LYS A 230 18.16 -24.32 11.16
C LYS A 230 19.59 -24.62 11.58
N ASP A 231 19.78 -25.74 12.26
CA ASP A 231 21.10 -26.20 12.73
C ASP A 231 21.87 -25.13 13.54
N GLY A 232 21.15 -24.37 14.39
CA GLY A 232 21.72 -23.30 15.21
C GLY A 232 22.09 -22.01 14.45
N ARG A 233 21.83 -21.93 13.13
CA ARG A 233 22.07 -20.73 12.31
C ARG A 233 20.76 -20.05 11.95
N THR A 234 20.66 -18.75 12.23
CA THR A 234 19.53 -17.92 11.83
C THR A 234 19.80 -17.31 10.47
N ARG A 235 18.88 -17.53 9.52
CA ARG A 235 18.93 -17.00 8.14
C ARG A 235 17.63 -16.31 7.78
N LEU A 236 17.65 -15.54 6.70
CA LEU A 236 16.43 -14.98 6.13
C LEU A 236 15.54 -16.09 5.58
N SER A 237 14.24 -16.01 5.90
CA SER A 237 13.22 -16.92 5.41
C SER A 237 12.98 -16.74 3.90
N ALA A 238 12.60 -17.83 3.22
CA ALA A 238 12.14 -17.78 1.83
C ALA A 238 10.88 -16.93 1.63
N VAL A 239 10.22 -16.52 2.72
CA VAL A 239 9.12 -15.56 2.74
C VAL A 239 9.55 -14.14 2.36
N VAL A 240 10.81 -13.76 2.63
CA VAL A 240 11.31 -12.41 2.28
C VAL A 240 11.10 -12.10 0.80
N PRO A 241 11.65 -12.87 -0.16
CA PRO A 241 11.44 -12.58 -1.58
C PRO A 241 9.98 -12.65 -2.01
N ARG A 242 9.15 -13.52 -1.40
CA ARG A 242 7.70 -13.58 -1.65
C ARG A 242 7.02 -12.26 -1.31
N ASP A 243 7.22 -11.76 -0.10
CA ASP A 243 6.56 -10.54 0.37
C ASP A 243 7.04 -9.31 -0.39
N LEU A 244 8.36 -9.23 -0.68
CA LEU A 244 8.93 -8.16 -1.48
C LEU A 244 8.35 -8.16 -2.89
N PHE A 245 8.24 -9.32 -3.54
CA PHE A 245 7.65 -9.47 -4.86
C PHE A 245 6.17 -9.06 -4.87
N MET A 246 5.37 -9.63 -3.97
CA MET A 246 3.93 -9.34 -3.92
C MET A 246 3.67 -7.86 -3.62
N ARG A 247 4.46 -7.26 -2.71
CA ARG A 247 4.32 -5.85 -2.35
C ARG A 247 4.71 -4.94 -3.51
N SER A 248 5.83 -5.24 -4.17
CA SER A 248 6.29 -4.50 -5.34
C SER A 248 5.31 -4.61 -6.50
N MET A 249 4.79 -5.81 -6.78
CA MET A 249 3.82 -6.03 -7.84
C MET A 249 2.52 -5.24 -7.59
N TYR A 250 1.97 -5.29 -6.37
CA TYR A 250 0.79 -4.50 -6.02
C TYR A 250 1.03 -2.98 -6.20
N VAL A 251 2.13 -2.47 -5.64
CA VAL A 251 2.47 -1.05 -5.69
C VAL A 251 2.74 -0.59 -7.13
N ALA A 252 3.54 -1.33 -7.87
CA ALA A 252 3.90 -1.00 -9.23
C ALA A 252 2.70 -1.03 -10.17
N LEU A 253 1.81 -2.02 -10.05
CA LEU A 253 0.59 -2.08 -10.85
C LEU A 253 -0.32 -0.89 -10.56
N ALA A 254 -0.57 -0.59 -9.27
CA ALA A 254 -1.43 0.52 -8.89
C ALA A 254 -0.92 1.86 -9.46
N TYR A 255 0.37 2.18 -9.25
CA TYR A 255 0.93 3.44 -9.73
C TYR A 255 1.05 3.48 -11.26
N THR A 256 1.45 2.39 -11.91
CA THR A 256 1.60 2.37 -13.37
C THR A 256 0.24 2.54 -14.05
N MET A 257 -0.78 1.84 -13.58
CA MET A 257 -2.14 1.98 -14.11
C MET A 257 -2.67 3.40 -13.93
N TYR A 258 -2.56 3.96 -12.71
CA TYR A 258 -3.05 5.30 -12.42
C TYR A 258 -2.29 6.37 -13.22
N SER A 259 -0.95 6.33 -13.23
CA SER A 259 -0.12 7.27 -13.99
C SER A 259 -0.41 7.21 -15.49
N SER A 260 -0.62 6.01 -16.04
CA SER A 260 -1.00 5.85 -17.46
C SER A 260 -2.36 6.46 -17.76
N LEU A 261 -3.34 6.24 -16.87
CA LEU A 261 -4.68 6.79 -17.00
C LEU A 261 -4.68 8.31 -16.90
N GLU A 262 -3.99 8.88 -15.90
CA GLU A 262 -3.89 10.32 -15.70
C GLU A 262 -3.25 11.00 -16.92
N ARG A 263 -2.10 10.48 -17.39
CA ARG A 263 -1.41 11.01 -18.57
C ARG A 263 -2.27 10.93 -19.83
N ALA A 264 -2.99 9.82 -20.03
CA ALA A 264 -3.88 9.65 -21.17
C ALA A 264 -5.04 10.64 -21.13
N LEU A 265 -5.66 10.87 -19.96
CA LEU A 265 -6.73 11.84 -19.80
C LEU A 265 -6.24 13.27 -20.03
N VAL A 266 -5.10 13.66 -19.45
CA VAL A 266 -4.52 15.00 -19.66
C VAL A 266 -4.17 15.23 -21.14
N ALA A 267 -3.60 14.24 -21.82
CA ALA A 267 -3.19 14.37 -23.21
C ALA A 267 -4.37 14.46 -24.20
N ASN A 268 -5.50 13.83 -23.88
CA ASN A 268 -6.66 13.72 -24.78
C ASN A 268 -7.89 14.49 -24.27
N TRP A 269 -7.75 15.32 -23.23
CA TRP A 269 -8.88 16.07 -22.69
C TRP A 269 -9.40 17.08 -23.71
N PRO A 270 -10.72 17.15 -23.97
CA PRO A 270 -11.30 18.17 -24.84
C PRO A 270 -10.92 19.57 -24.32
N ARG A 271 -10.30 20.38 -25.18
CA ARG A 271 -9.98 21.78 -24.88
C ARG A 271 -11.19 22.67 -25.07
#